data_AF-A0A0A2MFD4-F1
#
_entry.id   AF-A0A0A2MFD4-F1
#
_cell.length_a   1.000
_cell.length_b   1.000
_cell.length_c   1.000
_cell.angle_alpha   90.00
_cell.angle_beta   90.00
_cell.angle_gamma   90.00
#
_symmetry.space_group_name_H-M   'P 1'
#
loop_
_entity.id
_entity.type
_entity.pdbx_description
1 polymer ?
#
loop_
_entity_poly.entity_id
_entity_poly.type
_entity_poly.pdbx_seq_one_letter_code
_entity_poly.pdbx_strand_id
1 'polypeptide(L)'
;MSGDDKPKRIRIKSPVIETFIVDPLKYGVNASTQNARQDCTINIKYDVEIWYDEHVSIRQLERDGIEIDVLKKLASKSFKHIFYYQLRYPLVKLLQYPERKGRNYRFVLKEQCEDGALLNITCELHFLDAGLYEMTFITAMITNSFKIFDGQYIVKVDGESSTLSKLENGTIKLIAEVK
;
A
#
# COMPACT_ATOMS: atom_id res chain seq x y z
N MET A 1 -36.54 20.42 -61.38
CA MET A 1 -35.60 21.53 -61.10
C MET A 1 -35.68 21.82 -59.61
N SER A 2 -35.03 21.04 -58.76
CA SER A 2 -33.61 21.20 -58.33
C SER A 2 -33.37 22.53 -57.60
N GLY A 3 -33.73 22.56 -56.32
CA GLY A 3 -33.20 23.53 -55.36
C GLY A 3 -32.26 22.80 -54.41
N ASP A 4 -30.96 22.90 -54.66
CA ASP A 4 -29.90 22.26 -53.88
C ASP A 4 -29.90 22.75 -52.43
N ASP A 5 -30.21 21.86 -51.49
CA ASP A 5 -30.03 22.09 -50.06
C ASP A 5 -28.54 21.85 -49.72
N LYS A 6 -27.71 22.89 -49.86
CA LYS A 6 -26.27 22.78 -49.58
C LYS A 6 -26.04 22.73 -48.06
N PRO A 7 -25.32 21.74 -47.53
CA PRO A 7 -25.05 21.65 -46.10
C PRO A 7 -24.21 22.85 -45.63
N LYS A 8 -24.72 23.55 -44.61
CA LYS A 8 -24.05 24.69 -43.96
C LYS A 8 -22.72 24.22 -43.37
N ARG A 9 -21.61 24.79 -43.84
CA ARG A 9 -20.24 24.44 -43.42
C ARG A 9 -20.09 24.61 -41.90
N ILE A 10 -19.76 23.54 -41.18
CA ILE A 10 -19.52 23.55 -39.73
C ILE A 10 -18.25 24.39 -39.47
N ARG A 11 -18.36 25.45 -38.66
CA ARG A 11 -17.20 26.22 -38.18
C ARG A 11 -16.44 25.37 -37.17
N ILE A 12 -15.18 25.05 -37.46
CA ILE A 12 -14.24 24.50 -36.49
C ILE A 12 -14.07 25.56 -35.39
N LYS A 13 -14.58 25.30 -34.20
CA LYS A 13 -14.26 26.12 -33.02
C LYS A 13 -12.83 25.77 -32.64
N SER A 14 -11.93 26.74 -32.66
CA SER A 14 -10.60 26.57 -32.10
C SER A 14 -10.74 26.08 -30.66
N PRO A 15 -10.01 25.04 -30.23
CA PRO A 15 -10.03 24.63 -28.83
C PRO A 15 -9.55 25.82 -27.99
N VAL A 16 -10.36 26.23 -27.03
CA VAL A 16 -9.91 27.15 -25.98
C VAL A 16 -8.89 26.36 -25.19
N ILE A 17 -7.61 26.62 -25.44
CA ILE A 17 -6.54 26.12 -24.60
C ILE A 17 -6.59 27.02 -23.36
N GLU A 18 -7.35 26.61 -22.35
CA GLU A 18 -7.28 27.21 -21.02
C GLU A 18 -5.87 26.96 -20.48
N THR A 19 -4.99 27.94 -20.66
CA THR A 19 -3.73 27.98 -19.95
C THR A 19 -4.06 28.25 -18.48
N PHE A 20 -3.98 27.21 -17.65
CA PHE A 20 -4.04 27.34 -16.20
C PHE A 20 -2.86 28.19 -15.73
N ILE A 21 -3.08 29.51 -15.61
CA ILE A 21 -2.12 30.40 -14.95
C ILE A 21 -2.29 30.16 -13.44
N VAL A 22 -1.43 29.32 -12.88
CA VAL A 22 -1.35 29.11 -11.43
C VAL A 22 -0.63 30.32 -10.83
N ASP A 23 -1.36 31.17 -10.11
CA ASP A 23 -0.78 32.28 -9.34
C ASP A 23 -0.02 31.71 -8.11
N PRO A 24 1.32 31.81 -8.07
CA PRO A 24 2.14 31.25 -6.99
C PRO A 24 1.89 31.90 -5.62
N LEU A 25 1.27 33.10 -5.59
CA LEU A 25 1.03 33.85 -4.35
C LEU A 25 -0.40 33.70 -3.82
N LYS A 26 -1.24 32.93 -4.52
CA LYS A 26 -2.65 32.77 -4.18
C LYS A 26 -2.84 31.98 -2.89
N TYR A 27 -3.66 32.53 -2.00
CA TYR A 27 -4.16 31.81 -0.83
C TYR A 27 -5.28 30.84 -1.25
N GLY A 28 -5.34 29.68 -0.61
CA GLY A 28 -6.32 28.63 -0.83
C GLY A 28 -6.54 27.76 0.40
N VAL A 29 -7.32 26.70 0.24
CA VAL A 29 -7.69 25.80 1.33
C VAL A 29 -6.64 24.71 1.52
N ASN A 30 -6.23 24.47 2.77
CA ASN A 30 -5.48 23.27 3.16
C ASN A 30 -6.22 22.50 4.26
N ALA A 31 -5.60 21.45 4.82
CA ALA A 31 -6.22 20.63 5.86
C ALA A 31 -6.55 21.37 7.18
N SER A 32 -5.99 22.56 7.41
CA SER A 32 -6.14 23.32 8.66
C SER A 32 -6.94 24.62 8.51
N THR A 33 -6.90 25.28 7.35
CA THR A 33 -7.56 26.58 7.12
C THR A 33 -7.96 26.80 5.67
N GLN A 34 -8.94 27.67 5.45
CA GLN A 34 -9.40 28.08 4.11
C GLN A 34 -8.50 29.16 3.47
N ASN A 35 -7.61 29.78 4.25
CA ASN A 35 -6.77 30.90 3.84
C ASN A 35 -5.27 30.59 4.05
N ALA A 36 -4.81 29.45 3.57
CA ALA A 36 -3.40 29.06 3.59
C ALA A 36 -2.69 29.43 2.28
N ARG A 37 -1.39 29.64 2.32
CA ARG A 37 -0.55 29.70 1.12
C ARG A 37 0.51 28.61 1.21
N GLN A 38 0.66 27.82 0.16
CA GLN A 38 1.71 26.83 0.08
C GLN A 38 3.02 27.53 -0.25
N ASP A 39 4.01 27.41 0.65
CA ASP A 39 5.33 28.03 0.48
C ASP A 39 6.31 27.09 -0.22
N CYS A 40 6.42 25.86 0.27
CA CYS A 40 7.26 24.83 -0.33
C CYS A 40 6.66 23.43 -0.17
N THR A 41 7.19 22.49 -0.96
CA THR A 41 6.96 21.06 -0.81
C THR A 41 8.29 20.37 -0.61
N ILE A 42 8.42 19.61 0.47
CA ILE A 42 9.60 18.79 0.75
C ILE A 42 9.25 17.35 0.41
N ASN A 43 10.04 16.73 -0.48
CA ASN A 43 9.92 15.32 -0.81
C ASN A 43 10.95 14.53 0.00
N ILE A 44 10.47 13.68 0.90
CA ILE A 44 11.30 12.79 1.72
C ILE A 44 11.28 11.40 1.08
N LYS A 45 12.47 10.80 0.94
CA LYS A 45 12.62 9.40 0.53
C LYS A 45 12.77 8.52 1.75
N TYR A 46 12.24 7.31 1.66
CA TYR A 46 12.36 6.29 2.69
C TYR A 46 13.03 5.06 2.11
N ASP A 47 13.94 4.48 2.88
CA ASP A 47 14.63 3.24 2.60
C ASP A 47 14.02 2.11 3.44
N VAL A 48 13.83 0.96 2.79
CA VAL A 48 13.30 -0.24 3.42
C VAL A 48 14.25 -1.39 3.14
N GLU A 49 14.94 -1.84 4.18
CA GLU A 49 15.78 -3.02 4.13
C GLU A 49 14.90 -4.27 4.23
N ILE A 50 15.01 -5.18 3.26
CA ILE A 50 14.25 -6.43 3.25
C ILE A 50 15.18 -7.56 3.66
N TRP A 51 14.84 -8.22 4.77
CA TRP A 51 15.56 -9.35 5.31
C TRP A 51 14.71 -10.62 5.26
N TYR A 52 15.38 -11.76 5.26
CA TYR A 52 14.74 -13.08 5.22
C TYR A 52 15.22 -13.88 6.43
N ASP A 53 14.29 -14.32 7.26
CA ASP A 53 14.57 -15.31 8.30
C ASP A 53 14.98 -16.64 7.65
N GLU A 54 15.82 -17.42 8.33
CA GLU A 54 16.27 -18.72 7.85
C GLU A 54 15.09 -19.64 7.49
N HIS A 55 13.94 -19.51 8.17
CA HIS A 55 12.73 -20.25 7.85
C HIS A 55 12.11 -19.89 6.50
N VAL A 56 12.27 -18.65 6.03
CA VAL A 56 11.95 -18.26 4.65
C VAL A 56 13.01 -18.79 3.68
N SER A 57 14.25 -18.96 4.14
CA SER A 57 15.39 -19.22 3.27
C SER A 57 15.37 -20.62 2.64
N ILE A 58 15.57 -20.61 1.32
CA ILE A 58 15.85 -21.74 0.41
C ILE A 58 14.78 -22.84 0.38
N ARG A 59 14.51 -23.54 1.48
CA ARG A 59 13.60 -24.71 1.47
C ARG A 59 12.12 -24.37 1.24
N GLN A 60 11.62 -23.24 1.73
CA GLN A 60 10.23 -22.84 1.48
C GLN A 60 10.06 -22.29 0.05
N LEU A 61 10.99 -21.45 -0.40
CA LEU A 61 10.99 -20.91 -1.76
C LEU A 61 11.13 -22.01 -2.83
N GLU A 62 12.02 -22.99 -2.61
CA GLU A 62 12.21 -24.12 -3.52
C GLU A 62 11.03 -25.10 -3.52
N ARG A 63 10.37 -25.31 -2.36
CA ARG A 63 9.21 -26.22 -2.25
C ARG A 63 7.94 -25.62 -2.82
N ASP A 64 7.68 -24.36 -2.53
CA ASP A 64 6.46 -23.68 -2.94
C ASP A 64 6.62 -22.95 -4.28
N GLY A 65 7.83 -22.97 -4.86
CA GLY A 65 8.14 -22.36 -6.17
C GLY A 65 7.99 -20.84 -6.19
N ILE A 66 8.12 -20.17 -5.04
CA ILE A 66 7.87 -18.73 -4.92
C ILE A 66 9.14 -17.96 -5.28
N GLU A 67 9.06 -17.16 -6.34
CA GLU A 67 10.16 -16.27 -6.72
C GLU A 67 10.34 -15.13 -5.70
N ILE A 68 11.59 -14.84 -5.36
CA ILE A 68 11.94 -13.78 -4.39
C ILE A 68 11.38 -12.41 -4.84
N ASP A 69 11.37 -12.13 -6.13
CA ASP A 69 10.90 -10.84 -6.65
C ASP A 69 9.40 -10.65 -6.48
N VAL A 70 8.62 -11.74 -6.44
CA VAL A 70 7.20 -11.68 -6.09
C VAL A 70 7.02 -11.22 -4.63
N LEU A 71 7.84 -11.74 -3.72
CA LEU A 71 7.80 -11.32 -2.31
C LEU A 71 8.17 -9.84 -2.14
N LYS A 72 9.24 -9.40 -2.82
CA LYS A 72 9.66 -7.99 -2.81
C LYS A 72 8.58 -7.07 -3.37
N LYS A 73 7.91 -7.48 -4.44
CA LYS A 73 6.83 -6.73 -5.07
C LYS A 73 5.65 -6.56 -4.11
N LEU A 74 5.22 -7.63 -3.44
CA LEU A 74 4.14 -7.57 -2.45
C LEU A 74 4.53 -6.68 -1.25
N ALA A 75 5.75 -6.81 -0.72
CA ALA A 75 6.22 -5.98 0.37
C ALA A 75 6.25 -4.49 -0.01
N SER A 76 6.77 -4.16 -1.20
CA SER A 76 6.81 -2.79 -1.72
C SER A 76 5.41 -2.17 -1.85
N LYS A 77 4.44 -2.90 -2.42
CA LYS A 77 3.04 -2.46 -2.48
C LYS A 77 2.46 -2.25 -1.08
N SER A 78 2.67 -3.22 -0.20
CA SER A 78 2.11 -3.22 1.15
C SER A 78 2.64 -2.08 2.00
N PHE A 79 3.88 -1.66 1.80
CA PHE A 79 4.53 -0.65 2.63
C PHE A 79 3.75 0.67 2.69
N LYS A 80 3.26 1.16 1.53
CA LYS A 80 2.44 2.38 1.46
C LYS A 80 1.17 2.26 2.32
N HIS A 81 0.51 1.12 2.25
CA HIS A 81 -0.71 0.85 3.01
C HIS A 81 -0.44 0.68 4.50
N ILE A 82 0.66 0.02 4.87
CA ILE A 82 1.08 -0.09 6.28
C ILE A 82 1.28 1.29 6.89
N PHE A 83 1.99 2.19 6.20
CA PHE A 83 2.19 3.57 6.65
C PHE A 83 0.87 4.32 6.78
N TYR A 84 0.03 4.21 5.76
CA TYR A 84 -1.31 4.79 5.81
C TYR A 84 -2.06 4.33 7.07
N TYR A 85 -2.10 3.03 7.35
CA TYR A 85 -2.81 2.50 8.51
C TYR A 85 -2.19 2.92 9.83
N GLN A 86 -0.85 2.89 9.94
CA GLN A 86 -0.13 3.29 11.14
C GLN A 86 -0.38 4.76 11.50
N LEU A 87 -0.47 5.64 10.50
CA LEU A 87 -0.74 7.07 10.69
C LEU A 87 -2.22 7.37 10.91
N ARG A 88 -3.12 6.66 10.21
CA ARG A 88 -4.56 6.93 10.24
C ARG A 88 -5.26 6.30 11.45
N TYR A 89 -4.75 5.18 11.97
CA TYR A 89 -5.36 4.40 13.04
C TYR A 89 -4.38 4.25 14.23
N PRO A 90 -4.37 5.19 15.20
CA PRO A 90 -3.36 5.26 16.27
C PRO A 90 -3.23 4.01 17.15
N LEU A 91 -4.28 3.17 17.20
CA LEU A 91 -4.28 1.93 17.98
C LEU A 91 -3.66 0.74 17.23
N VAL A 92 -3.45 0.89 15.92
CA VAL A 92 -2.80 -0.12 15.08
C VAL A 92 -1.29 0.03 15.25
N LYS A 93 -0.61 -1.09 15.54
CA LYS A 93 0.84 -1.15 15.75
C LYS A 93 1.48 -2.12 14.75
N LEU A 94 1.59 -1.67 13.50
CA LEU A 94 2.23 -2.43 12.42
C LEU A 94 3.70 -2.06 12.25
N LEU A 95 4.09 -0.85 12.67
CA LEU A 95 5.47 -0.45 12.78
C LEU A 95 5.94 -0.68 14.22
N GLN A 96 7.00 -1.46 14.36
CA GLN A 96 7.64 -1.78 15.63
C GLN A 96 8.92 -0.96 15.83
N TYR A 97 9.41 -0.93 17.05
CA TYR A 97 10.77 -0.48 17.36
C TYR A 97 11.67 -1.69 17.59
N PRO A 98 12.99 -1.62 17.37
CA PRO A 98 13.87 -2.80 17.36
C PRO A 98 13.86 -3.60 18.66
N GLU A 99 13.57 -2.98 19.80
CA GLU A 99 13.40 -3.65 21.09
C GLU A 99 12.12 -4.51 21.17
N ARG A 100 11.17 -4.34 20.25
CA ARG A 100 9.90 -5.07 20.17
C ARG A 100 9.93 -6.04 19.00
N LYS A 101 10.53 -7.20 19.23
CA LYS A 101 10.65 -8.29 18.26
C LYS A 101 9.91 -9.56 18.69
N GLY A 102 9.62 -10.42 17.73
CA GLY A 102 9.11 -11.77 17.95
C GLY A 102 7.63 -11.95 17.63
N ARG A 103 7.14 -13.17 17.89
CA ARG A 103 5.87 -13.69 17.36
C ARG A 103 4.64 -12.80 17.57
N ASN A 104 4.58 -12.08 18.69
CA ASN A 104 3.44 -11.22 19.04
C ASN A 104 3.34 -9.94 18.20
N TYR A 105 4.40 -9.57 17.49
CA TYR A 105 4.45 -8.37 16.66
C TYR A 105 4.34 -8.68 15.17
N ARG A 106 4.33 -9.96 14.81
CA ARG A 106 4.21 -10.41 13.43
C ARG A 106 2.83 -10.11 12.87
N PHE A 107 2.80 -9.68 11.63
CA PHE A 107 1.58 -9.52 10.85
C PHE A 107 1.71 -10.24 9.52
N VAL A 108 0.60 -10.33 8.78
CA VAL A 108 0.53 -11.11 7.53
C VAL A 108 0.15 -10.21 6.37
N LEU A 109 0.99 -10.17 5.35
CA LEU A 109 0.68 -9.60 4.04
C LEU A 109 -0.01 -10.66 3.19
N LYS A 110 -1.05 -10.26 2.45
CA LYS A 110 -1.76 -11.12 1.52
C LYS A 110 -1.97 -10.47 0.17
N GLU A 111 -1.78 -11.23 -0.90
CA GLU A 111 -2.17 -10.86 -2.26
C GLU A 111 -2.78 -12.08 -2.94
N GLN A 112 -3.77 -11.85 -3.80
CA GLN A 112 -4.38 -12.91 -4.58
C GLN A 112 -3.55 -13.14 -5.85
N CYS A 113 -3.17 -14.40 -6.05
CA CYS A 113 -2.50 -14.88 -7.25
C CYS A 113 -3.51 -15.02 -8.41
N GLU A 114 -3.00 -15.12 -9.64
CA GLU A 114 -3.83 -15.23 -10.85
C GLU A 114 -4.73 -16.47 -10.86
N ASP A 115 -4.27 -17.55 -10.25
CA ASP A 115 -5.00 -18.82 -10.10
C ASP A 115 -6.04 -18.80 -8.96
N GLY A 116 -6.17 -17.67 -8.26
CA GLY A 116 -7.07 -17.50 -7.12
C GLY A 116 -6.52 -17.99 -5.78
N ALA A 117 -5.31 -18.55 -5.73
CA ALA A 117 -4.62 -18.82 -4.47
C ALA A 117 -4.20 -17.51 -3.78
N LEU A 118 -3.92 -17.56 -2.48
CA LEU A 118 -3.37 -16.44 -1.73
C LEU A 118 -1.88 -16.65 -1.49
N LEU A 119 -1.07 -15.67 -1.90
CA LEU A 119 0.27 -15.49 -1.39
C LEU A 119 0.17 -14.86 0.00
N ASN A 120 0.75 -15.52 1.00
CA ASN A 120 0.79 -15.04 2.38
C ASN A 120 2.24 -14.87 2.81
N ILE A 121 2.59 -13.70 3.33
CA ILE A 121 3.91 -13.42 3.90
C ILE A 121 3.72 -13.00 5.35
N THR A 122 4.29 -13.75 6.29
CA THR A 122 4.41 -13.28 7.67
C THR A 122 5.67 -12.45 7.80
N CYS A 123 5.57 -11.25 8.37
CA CYS A 123 6.71 -10.37 8.55
C CYS A 123 6.65 -9.58 9.86
N GLU A 124 7.81 -9.02 10.22
CA GLU A 124 7.96 -7.95 11.22
C GLU A 124 8.45 -6.70 10.47
N LEU A 125 8.05 -5.50 10.92
CA LEU A 125 8.44 -4.23 10.33
C LEU A 125 8.93 -3.28 11.42
N HIS A 126 10.22 -2.96 11.41
CA HIS A 126 10.87 -2.15 12.43
C HIS A 126 11.26 -0.77 11.90
N PHE A 127 11.04 0.25 12.73
CA PHE A 127 11.60 1.58 12.58
C PHE A 127 13.04 1.55 13.09
N LEU A 128 14.00 1.90 12.23
CA LEU A 128 15.40 2.00 12.63
C LEU A 128 15.80 3.46 12.86
N ASP A 129 15.46 4.33 11.91
CA ASP A 129 15.74 5.77 11.97
C ASP A 129 14.78 6.58 11.09
N ALA A 130 14.85 7.90 11.17
CA ALA A 130 14.12 8.83 10.32
C ALA A 130 14.49 8.64 8.85
N GLY A 131 13.69 7.84 8.13
CA GLY A 131 13.98 7.49 6.74
C GLY A 131 14.30 6.03 6.53
N LEU A 132 14.61 5.26 7.58
CA LEU A 132 15.12 3.89 7.47
C LEU A 132 14.25 2.91 8.23
N TYR A 133 13.80 1.88 7.51
CA TYR A 133 12.94 0.83 8.02
C TYR A 133 13.49 -0.54 7.65
N GLU A 134 13.16 -1.52 8.48
CA GLU A 134 13.53 -2.91 8.25
C GLU A 134 12.26 -3.76 8.15
N MET A 135 12.12 -4.55 7.09
CA MET A 135 11.07 -5.57 6.98
C MET A 135 11.70 -6.95 6.91
N THR A 136 11.49 -7.76 7.93
CA THR A 136 11.98 -9.14 7.97
C THR A 136 10.84 -10.10 7.62
N PHE A 137 11.00 -10.85 6.54
CA PHE A 137 10.09 -11.95 6.19
C PHE A 137 10.41 -13.16 7.07
N ILE A 138 9.38 -13.71 7.70
CA ILE A 138 9.48 -14.84 8.63
C ILE A 138 9.03 -16.15 7.97
N THR A 139 7.98 -16.11 7.17
CA THR A 139 7.53 -17.24 6.34
C THR A 139 6.76 -16.72 5.14
N ALA A 140 6.80 -17.44 4.02
CA ALA A 140 6.00 -17.16 2.83
C ALA A 140 5.39 -18.45 2.28
N MET A 141 4.11 -18.44 1.93
CA MET A 141 3.39 -19.60 1.41
C MET A 141 2.26 -19.19 0.46
N ILE A 142 2.07 -19.97 -0.61
CA ILE A 142 0.88 -19.89 -1.47
C ILE A 142 -0.15 -20.90 -0.99
N THR A 143 -1.16 -20.44 -0.26
CA THR A 143 -2.24 -21.29 0.24
C THR A 143 -3.45 -20.47 0.70
N ASN A 144 -4.65 -21.01 0.47
CA ASN A 144 -5.90 -20.42 0.97
C ASN A 144 -6.14 -20.73 2.45
N SER A 145 -5.47 -21.74 3.00
CA SER A 145 -5.64 -22.22 4.37
C SER A 145 -4.53 -21.72 5.30
N PHE A 146 -3.95 -20.54 5.02
CA PHE A 146 -2.87 -19.99 5.81
C PHE A 146 -3.32 -19.69 7.24
N LYS A 147 -2.64 -20.29 8.23
CA LYS A 147 -3.00 -20.14 9.63
C LYS A 147 -2.62 -18.75 10.13
N ILE A 148 -3.62 -18.00 10.60
CA ILE A 148 -3.44 -16.73 11.31
C ILE A 148 -3.56 -16.99 12.81
N PHE A 149 -2.70 -16.36 13.61
CA PHE A 149 -2.72 -16.45 15.07
C PHE A 149 -3.45 -15.27 15.70
N ASP A 150 -4.04 -15.52 16.87
CA ASP A 150 -4.80 -14.50 17.58
C ASP A 150 -3.92 -13.28 17.89
N GLY A 151 -4.48 -12.09 17.69
CA GLY A 151 -3.77 -10.82 17.80
C GLY A 151 -3.05 -10.35 16.53
N GLN A 152 -2.83 -11.22 15.53
CA GLN A 152 -2.13 -10.84 14.31
C GLN A 152 -2.99 -9.94 13.42
N TYR A 153 -2.34 -8.91 12.88
CA TYR A 153 -2.90 -8.09 11.82
C TYR A 153 -2.71 -8.76 10.46
N ILE A 154 -3.64 -8.49 9.55
CA ILE A 154 -3.65 -8.95 8.17
C ILE A 154 -3.81 -7.73 7.27
N VAL A 155 -2.84 -7.51 6.39
CA VAL A 155 -2.92 -6.50 5.31
C VAL A 155 -3.13 -7.25 4.01
N LYS A 156 -4.33 -7.20 3.45
CA LYS A 156 -4.61 -7.76 2.13
C LYS A 156 -4.58 -6.65 1.09
N VAL A 157 -3.69 -6.77 0.11
CA VAL A 157 -3.51 -5.81 -0.98
C VAL A 157 -4.19 -6.33 -2.24
N ASP A 158 -4.85 -5.45 -2.97
CA ASP A 158 -5.46 -5.70 -4.26
C ASP A 158 -5.28 -4.46 -5.16
N GLY A 159 -4.26 -4.50 -6.02
CA GLY A 159 -3.85 -3.34 -6.81
C GLY A 159 -3.40 -2.16 -5.94
N GLU A 160 -4.10 -1.03 -6.06
CA GLU A 160 -3.90 0.19 -5.25
C GLU A 160 -4.81 0.23 -4.01
N SER A 161 -5.68 -0.77 -3.84
CA SER A 161 -6.57 -0.88 -2.70
C SER A 161 -6.02 -1.86 -1.66
N SER A 162 -6.43 -1.72 -0.41
CA SER A 162 -6.09 -2.69 0.62
C SER A 162 -7.08 -2.73 1.77
N THR A 163 -7.07 -3.83 2.51
CA THR A 163 -7.82 -3.97 3.75
C THR A 163 -6.89 -4.31 4.91
N LEU A 164 -7.16 -3.72 6.06
CA LEU A 164 -6.55 -4.08 7.34
C LEU A 164 -7.58 -4.83 8.17
N SER A 165 -7.24 -6.05 8.56
CA SER A 165 -8.02 -6.86 9.49
C SER A 165 -7.15 -7.35 10.64
N LYS A 166 -7.77 -7.86 11.70
CA LYS A 166 -7.08 -8.50 12.82
C LYS A 166 -7.84 -9.72 13.29
N LEU A 167 -7.13 -10.79 13.60
CA LEU A 167 -7.74 -11.94 14.28
C LEU A 167 -7.85 -11.62 15.77
N GLU A 168 -9.08 -11.63 16.30
CA GLU A 168 -9.34 -11.44 17.74
C GLU A 168 -10.36 -12.47 18.23
N ASN A 169 -10.00 -13.18 19.29
CA ASN A 169 -10.80 -14.26 19.87
C ASN A 169 -11.26 -15.28 18.80
N GLY A 170 -10.36 -15.63 17.87
CA GLY A 170 -10.63 -16.58 16.80
C GLY A 170 -11.52 -16.06 15.65
N THR A 171 -11.90 -14.77 15.66
CA THR A 171 -12.70 -14.15 14.59
C THR A 171 -11.91 -13.05 13.89
N ILE A 172 -11.87 -13.06 12.55
CA ILE A 172 -11.24 -11.98 11.77
C ILE A 172 -12.18 -10.77 11.77
N LYS A 173 -11.69 -9.64 12.28
CA LYS A 173 -12.40 -8.35 12.27
C LYS A 173 -11.75 -7.41 11.28
N LEU A 174 -12.57 -6.81 10.41
CA LEU A 174 -12.14 -5.70 9.55
C LEU A 174 -11.94 -4.44 10.41
N ILE A 175 -10.79 -3.78 10.23
CA ILE A 175 -10.45 -2.52 10.91
C ILE A 175 -10.61 -1.35 9.96
N ALA A 176 -10.09 -1.48 8.74
CA ALA A 176 -10.01 -0.39 7.78
C ALA A 176 -9.92 -0.88 6.34
N GLU A 177 -10.30 -0.01 5.41
CA GLU A 177 -10.14 -0.19 3.97
C GLU A 177 -9.54 1.08 3.35
N VAL A 178 -8.68 0.88 2.35
CA VAL A 178 -8.20 1.91 1.43
C VAL A 178 -8.74 1.53 0.07
N LYS A 179 -9.44 2.46 -0.58
CA LYS A 179 -10.01 2.29 -1.92
C LYS A 179 -9.09 2.87 -2.97
#